data_AF-A0A933GJM0-F1
#
_entry.id   AF-A0A933GJM0-F1
#
_cell.length_a   1.000
_cell.length_b   1.000
_cell.length_c   1.000
_cell.angle_alpha   90.00
_cell.angle_beta   90.00
_cell.angle_gamma   90.00
#
_symmetry.space_group_name_H-M   'P 1'
#
loop_
_entity.id
_entity.type
_entity.pdbx_description
1 polymer ?
#
loop_
_entity_poly.entity_id
_entity_poly.type
_entity_poly.pdbx_seq_one_letter_code
_entity_poly.pdbx_strand_id
1 'polypeptide(L)'
;MSATAIEQANKADSPECVFCGQAADTREHVVPSWLQEHFALPNQRLLLWNGTTMPYRQAVVPACLRCNRDRFSPLEKRIRERRATKRDYFLWALKIMYGLAQRDATLHIDRANPGAGPLLPRALADDIGPLARHAFRALDSSDFRLSPDPFGSVMRIASGRDDFMLIDVPRPYRAVAVALPDNRHLVVLPGDRGVIAAMYKKNRPMKNSLILELPKIDGQLQLAMKLFGMLILRSHLDIPREIYLEDGGLCAAAVPRRLRTIRQPREVYHAIATMLHLPQIVADHAYDQYAPAYTAAGTVRWR
;
A
#
# COMPACT_ATOMS: atom_id res chain seq x y z
N MET A 1 33.72 0.12 34.46
CA MET A 1 32.46 -0.40 33.89
C MET A 1 32.82 -1.44 32.85
N SER A 2 32.24 -2.64 32.89
CA SER A 2 32.57 -3.70 31.92
C SER A 2 32.01 -3.36 30.54
N ALA A 3 32.66 -3.84 29.47
CA ALA A 3 32.17 -3.69 28.09
C ALA A 3 30.72 -4.18 27.93
N THR A 4 30.34 -5.23 28.66
CA THR A 4 29.00 -5.83 28.69
C THR A 4 27.93 -4.88 29.28
N ALA A 5 28.28 -4.05 30.27
CA ALA A 5 27.36 -3.09 30.86
C ALA A 5 27.12 -1.88 29.94
N ILE A 6 28.13 -1.48 29.15
CA ILE A 6 28.02 -0.42 28.13
C ILE A 6 27.21 -0.91 26.92
N GLU A 7 27.39 -2.17 26.51
CA GLU A 7 26.58 -2.81 25.46
C GLU A 7 25.10 -2.96 25.84
N GLN A 8 24.82 -3.30 27.10
CA GLN A 8 23.44 -3.40 27.61
C GLN A 8 22.76 -2.03 27.77
N ALA A 9 23.51 -1.00 28.18
CA ALA A 9 22.99 0.37 28.27
C ALA A 9 22.65 0.97 26.89
N ASN A 10 23.50 0.75 25.88
CA ASN A 10 23.26 1.25 24.51
C ASN A 10 22.07 0.55 23.80
N LYS A 11 21.69 -0.65 24.26
CA LYS A 11 20.54 -1.39 23.71
C LYS A 11 19.19 -0.84 24.20
N ALA A 12 19.17 -0.13 25.33
CA ALA A 12 17.95 0.43 25.91
C ALA A 12 17.42 1.68 25.16
N ASP A 13 18.31 2.41 24.46
CA ASP A 13 17.96 3.63 23.70
C ASP A 13 17.86 3.41 22.18
N SER A 14 18.07 2.18 21.71
CA SER A 14 17.97 1.89 20.27
C SER A 14 16.51 1.93 19.81
N PRO A 15 16.18 2.60 18.69
CA PRO A 15 14.81 2.63 18.19
C PRO A 15 14.32 1.23 17.85
N GLU A 16 13.02 1.00 17.97
CA GLU A 16 12.43 -0.29 17.57
C GLU A 16 12.43 -0.45 16.04
N CYS A 17 12.74 -1.65 15.58
CA CYS A 17 12.55 -2.10 14.22
C CYS A 17 11.08 -2.02 13.87
N VAL A 18 10.75 -1.18 12.88
CA VAL A 18 9.38 -0.99 12.42
C VAL A 18 8.71 -2.31 12.07
N PHE A 19 9.43 -3.23 11.42
CA PHE A 19 8.85 -4.45 10.85
C PHE A 19 8.66 -5.61 11.83
N CYS A 20 9.31 -5.61 12.99
CA CYS A 20 9.19 -6.72 13.94
C CYS A 20 9.14 -6.32 15.42
N GLY A 21 9.36 -5.05 15.75
CA GLY A 21 9.38 -4.53 17.12
C GLY A 21 10.62 -4.88 17.95
N GLN A 22 11.61 -5.57 17.38
CA GLN A 22 12.90 -5.80 18.06
C GLN A 22 13.79 -4.55 17.99
N ALA A 23 14.86 -4.46 18.78
CA ALA A 23 15.82 -3.35 18.64
C ALA A 23 16.36 -3.24 17.21
N ALA A 24 16.40 -2.02 16.66
CA ALA A 24 16.96 -1.74 15.34
C ALA A 24 18.47 -1.49 15.44
N ASP A 25 19.21 -2.07 14.50
CA ASP A 25 20.66 -1.95 14.32
C ASP A 25 21.03 -1.55 12.87
N THR A 26 20.01 -1.36 12.01
CA THR A 26 20.16 -0.94 10.61
C THR A 26 19.09 0.09 10.23
N ARG A 27 19.21 0.63 9.02
CA ARG A 27 18.17 1.43 8.36
C ARG A 27 17.74 0.71 7.08
N GLU A 28 16.44 0.57 6.90
CA GLU A 28 15.85 -0.07 5.73
C GLU A 28 15.24 0.98 4.81
N HIS A 29 15.53 0.92 3.51
CA HIS A 29 14.83 1.75 2.54
C HIS A 29 13.40 1.26 2.35
N VAL A 30 12.44 2.19 2.44
CA VAL A 30 11.03 1.87 2.18
C VAL A 30 10.86 1.42 0.74
N VAL A 31 11.41 2.19 -0.21
CA VAL A 31 11.55 1.80 -1.62
C VAL A 31 12.91 1.12 -1.81
N PRO A 32 12.98 -0.14 -2.25
CA PRO A 32 14.22 -0.91 -2.32
C PRO A 32 15.34 -0.22 -3.11
N SER A 33 16.60 -0.36 -2.66
CA SER A 33 17.75 0.27 -3.34
C SER A 33 17.87 -0.14 -4.80
N TRP A 34 17.63 -1.42 -5.13
CA TRP A 34 17.67 -1.89 -6.51
C TRP A 34 16.61 -1.22 -7.41
N LEU A 35 15.46 -0.84 -6.84
CA LEU A 35 14.42 -0.13 -7.57
C LEU A 35 14.79 1.36 -7.71
N GLN A 36 15.40 1.93 -6.68
CA GLN A 36 15.97 3.28 -6.74
C GLN A 36 17.07 3.39 -7.79
N GLU A 37 17.98 2.42 -7.88
CA GLU A 37 19.03 2.36 -8.89
C GLU A 37 18.44 2.22 -10.30
N HIS A 38 17.51 1.28 -10.49
CA HIS A 38 16.89 1.02 -11.79
C HIS A 38 16.24 2.27 -12.40
N PHE A 39 15.56 3.07 -11.58
CA PHE A 39 14.85 4.28 -12.02
C PHE A 39 15.59 5.60 -11.71
N ALA A 40 16.86 5.54 -11.31
CA ALA A 40 17.65 6.71 -10.92
C ALA A 40 16.97 7.63 -9.88
N LEU A 41 16.31 7.05 -8.88
CA LEU A 41 15.53 7.74 -7.85
C LEU A 41 16.30 8.47 -6.75
N PRO A 42 17.60 8.21 -6.42
CA PRO A 42 18.21 8.77 -5.21
C PRO A 42 18.10 10.30 -5.06
N ASN A 43 18.10 11.04 -6.18
CA ASN A 43 17.95 12.50 -6.20
C ASN A 43 16.54 12.97 -6.59
N GLN A 44 15.65 12.04 -6.95
CA GLN A 44 14.24 12.34 -7.22
C GLN A 44 13.44 12.48 -5.91
N ARG A 45 12.26 13.08 -6.01
CA ARG A 45 11.44 13.45 -4.86
C ARG A 45 10.20 12.57 -4.77
N LEU A 46 10.00 11.95 -3.61
CA LEU A 46 8.79 11.31 -3.17
C LEU A 46 7.78 12.38 -2.70
N LEU A 47 6.56 12.33 -3.23
CA LEU A 47 5.42 13.12 -2.74
C LEU A 47 4.87 12.50 -1.46
N LEU A 48 4.69 13.34 -0.44
CA LEU A 48 4.15 12.97 0.87
C LEU A 48 2.66 13.32 0.95
N TRP A 49 1.97 12.75 1.93
CA TRP A 49 0.51 12.86 2.05
C TRP A 49 -0.01 14.31 2.17
N ASN A 50 0.79 15.24 2.68
CA ASN A 50 0.43 16.65 2.83
C ASN A 50 0.85 17.52 1.63
N GLY A 51 1.24 16.89 0.51
CA GLY A 51 1.72 17.58 -0.69
C GLY A 51 3.17 18.07 -0.62
N THR A 52 3.84 17.95 0.53
CA THR A 52 5.30 18.21 0.59
C THR A 52 6.07 17.04 -0.01
N THR A 53 7.38 17.20 -0.15
CA THR A 53 8.22 16.18 -0.80
C THR A 53 9.51 15.90 -0.04
N MET A 54 10.08 14.72 -0.25
CA MET A 54 11.40 14.34 0.26
C MET A 54 12.20 13.51 -0.74
N PRO A 55 13.53 13.51 -0.71
CA PRO A 55 14.34 12.62 -1.56
C PRO A 55 14.05 11.14 -1.28
N TYR A 56 13.96 10.29 -2.32
CA TYR A 56 13.74 8.84 -2.15
C TYR A 56 14.81 8.19 -1.25
N ARG A 57 16.07 8.60 -1.39
CA ARG A 57 17.17 8.09 -0.55
C ARG A 57 16.98 8.34 0.96
N GLN A 58 16.14 9.32 1.32
CA GLN A 58 15.83 9.65 2.72
C GLN A 58 14.59 8.90 3.24
N ALA A 59 13.85 8.20 2.39
CA ALA A 59 12.69 7.39 2.77
C ALA A 59 13.16 6.05 3.36
N VAL A 60 13.70 6.13 4.56
CA VAL A 60 14.24 5.00 5.32
C VAL A 60 13.61 4.92 6.71
N VAL A 61 13.50 3.71 7.26
CA VAL A 61 12.95 3.43 8.59
C VAL A 61 13.92 2.60 9.43
N PRO A 62 13.88 2.69 10.77
CA PRO A 62 14.64 1.79 11.64
C PRO A 62 14.26 0.32 11.39
N ALA A 63 15.28 -0.54 11.22
CA ALA A 63 15.09 -1.96 11.01
C ALA A 63 16.17 -2.78 11.72
N CYS A 64 15.85 -4.02 12.08
CA CYS A 64 16.87 -4.97 12.53
C CYS A 64 17.50 -5.71 11.34
N LEU A 65 18.75 -6.17 11.52
CA LEU A 65 19.52 -6.87 10.51
C LEU A 65 18.77 -8.09 9.96
N ARG A 66 18.08 -8.85 10.80
CA ARG A 66 17.27 -10.00 10.39
C ARG A 66 16.12 -9.61 9.46
N CYS A 67 15.42 -8.51 9.72
CA CYS A 67 14.33 -8.08 8.83
C CYS A 67 14.90 -7.59 7.49
N ASN A 68 15.94 -6.76 7.54
CA ASN A 68 16.57 -6.18 6.35
C ASN A 68 17.20 -7.27 5.46
N ARG A 69 18.11 -8.08 6.03
CA ARG A 69 18.93 -9.07 5.31
C ARG A 69 18.23 -10.41 5.10
N ASP A 70 17.58 -10.96 6.11
CA ASP A 70 17.14 -12.37 6.05
C ASP A 70 15.69 -12.50 5.58
N ARG A 71 14.85 -11.46 5.77
CA ARG A 71 13.44 -11.49 5.37
C ARG A 71 13.15 -10.71 4.11
N PHE A 72 13.48 -9.42 4.06
CA PHE A 72 13.12 -8.57 2.92
C PHE A 72 14.05 -8.74 1.73
N SER A 73 15.36 -8.91 1.91
CA SER A 73 16.27 -9.13 0.78
C SER A 73 15.89 -10.37 -0.07
N PRO A 74 15.56 -11.55 0.50
CA PRO A 74 15.07 -12.68 -0.30
C PRO A 74 13.73 -12.42 -1.00
N LEU A 75 12.81 -11.71 -0.35
CA LEU A 75 11.52 -11.32 -0.93
C LEU A 75 11.73 -10.41 -2.16
N GLU A 76 12.54 -9.37 -1.98
CA GLU A 76 12.87 -8.39 -3.01
C GLU A 76 13.67 -9.01 -4.16
N LYS A 77 14.58 -9.94 -3.86
CA LYS A 77 15.29 -10.73 -4.87
C LYS A 77 14.31 -11.50 -5.77
N ARG A 78 13.28 -12.14 -5.20
CA ARG A 78 12.25 -12.84 -6.00
C ARG A 78 11.48 -11.87 -6.90
N ILE A 79 11.21 -10.65 -6.45
CA ILE A 79 10.52 -9.63 -7.25
C ILE A 79 11.41 -9.16 -8.39
N ARG A 80 12.66 -8.78 -8.11
CA ARG A 80 13.65 -8.35 -9.08
C ARG A 80 13.88 -9.40 -10.17
N GLU A 81 13.96 -10.66 -9.79
CA GLU A 81 14.15 -11.79 -10.72
C GLU A 81 12.86 -12.31 -11.36
N ARG A 82 11.72 -11.63 -11.15
CA ARG A 82 10.41 -11.99 -11.70
C ARG A 82 9.91 -13.39 -11.30
N ARG A 83 10.39 -13.92 -10.17
CA ARG A 83 9.97 -15.20 -9.56
C ARG A 83 8.94 -15.03 -8.43
N ALA A 84 8.56 -13.80 -8.13
CA ALA A 84 7.60 -13.48 -7.09
C ALA A 84 6.18 -13.97 -7.41
N THR A 85 5.55 -14.60 -6.41
CA THR A 85 4.14 -14.95 -6.38
C THR A 85 3.27 -13.72 -6.08
N LYS A 86 1.94 -13.83 -6.21
CA LYS A 86 1.03 -12.75 -5.76
C LYS A 86 1.16 -12.46 -4.27
N ARG A 87 1.43 -13.49 -3.46
CA ARG A 87 1.74 -13.37 -2.03
C ARG A 87 2.96 -12.50 -1.79
N ASP A 88 4.04 -12.75 -2.53
CA ASP A 88 5.27 -11.97 -2.42
C ASP A 88 5.01 -10.49 -2.74
N TYR A 89 4.29 -10.21 -3.84
CA TYR A 89 3.92 -8.83 -4.19
C TYR A 89 3.02 -8.18 -3.14
N PHE A 90 2.10 -8.92 -2.53
CA PHE A 90 1.27 -8.42 -1.43
C PHE A 90 2.12 -8.03 -0.21
N LEU A 91 3.02 -8.90 0.24
CA LEU A 91 3.87 -8.65 1.40
C LEU A 91 4.87 -7.51 1.16
N TRP A 92 5.38 -7.40 -0.07
CA TRP A 92 6.25 -6.30 -0.47
C TRP A 92 5.51 -4.96 -0.54
N ALA A 93 4.31 -4.95 -1.10
CA ALA A 93 3.44 -3.76 -1.06
C ALA A 93 3.09 -3.37 0.38
N LEU A 94 2.80 -4.34 1.25
CA LEU A 94 2.55 -4.11 2.67
C LEU A 94 3.77 -3.49 3.37
N LYS A 95 5.00 -3.95 3.04
CA LYS A 95 6.26 -3.36 3.52
C LYS A 95 6.38 -1.89 3.11
N ILE A 96 6.10 -1.56 1.85
CA ILE A 96 6.16 -0.17 1.34
C ILE A 96 5.13 0.70 2.06
N MET A 97 3.85 0.31 2.07
CA MET A 97 2.77 1.08 2.71
C MET A 97 3.06 1.34 4.19
N TYR A 98 3.45 0.29 4.92
CA TYR A 98 3.72 0.41 6.35
C TYR A 98 4.98 1.22 6.62
N GLY A 99 6.03 1.05 5.81
CA GLY A 99 7.25 1.86 5.90
C GLY A 99 7.00 3.34 5.61
N LEU A 100 6.14 3.67 4.62
CA LEU A 100 5.73 5.04 4.32
C LEU A 100 4.95 5.66 5.47
N ALA A 101 3.93 4.96 5.99
CA ALA A 101 3.14 5.44 7.13
C ALA A 101 4.02 5.73 8.36
N GLN A 102 4.98 4.84 8.65
CA GLN A 102 5.93 5.02 9.75
C GLN A 102 6.92 6.15 9.47
N ARG A 103 7.30 6.36 8.21
CA ARG A 103 8.12 7.51 7.84
C ARG A 103 7.37 8.82 8.04
N ASP A 104 6.11 8.90 7.62
CA ASP A 104 5.26 10.08 7.81
C ASP A 104 5.09 10.42 9.30
N ALA A 105 5.01 9.41 10.18
CA ALA A 105 4.95 9.65 11.62
C ALA A 105 6.22 10.28 12.23
N THR A 106 7.34 10.31 11.50
CA THR A 106 8.60 10.94 11.94
C THR A 106 8.85 12.31 11.32
N LEU A 107 8.01 12.74 10.38
CA LEU A 107 8.17 14.01 9.67
C LEU A 107 7.21 15.03 10.29
N HIS A 108 7.67 16.27 10.52
CA HIS A 108 6.79 17.34 11.01
C HIS A 108 5.91 17.92 9.91
N ILE A 109 4.71 18.37 10.26
CA ILE A 109 3.79 19.11 9.37
C ILE A 109 4.48 20.34 8.80
N ASP A 110 5.08 21.12 9.69
CA ASP A 110 5.94 22.23 9.35
C ASP A 110 7.37 21.88 9.78
N ARG A 111 8.30 21.83 8.83
CA ARG A 111 9.71 21.53 9.12
C ARG A 111 10.41 22.70 9.83
N ALA A 112 9.90 23.92 9.66
CA ALA A 112 10.41 25.09 10.37
C ALA A 112 9.89 25.18 11.81
N ASN A 113 8.76 24.52 12.11
CA ASN A 113 8.15 24.49 13.44
C ASN A 113 7.94 23.05 13.95
N PRO A 114 8.92 22.48 14.67
CA PRO A 114 8.78 21.14 15.27
C PRO A 114 7.56 20.98 16.20
N GLY A 115 7.04 22.07 16.77
CA GLY A 115 5.85 22.08 17.60
C GLY A 115 4.54 21.82 16.84
N ALA A 116 4.56 21.87 15.50
CA ALA A 116 3.38 21.59 14.66
C ALA A 116 2.97 20.11 14.68
N GLY A 117 3.77 19.23 15.27
CA GLY A 117 3.49 17.79 15.36
C GLY A 117 3.80 17.02 14.07
N PRO A 118 3.64 15.69 14.10
CA PRO A 118 3.97 14.83 12.97
C PRO A 118 2.92 14.93 11.85
N LEU A 119 3.35 14.61 10.62
CA LEU A 119 2.47 14.49 9.46
C LEU A 119 1.36 13.50 9.75
N LEU A 120 1.69 12.31 10.25
CA LEU A 120 0.73 11.30 10.65
C LEU A 120 0.88 10.98 12.14
N PRO A 121 -0.17 11.11 12.96
CA PRO A 121 -0.11 10.66 14.35
C PRO A 121 0.37 9.20 14.44
N ARG A 122 1.28 8.90 15.38
CA ARG A 122 1.91 7.56 15.49
C ARG A 122 0.88 6.43 15.64
N ALA A 123 -0.21 6.67 16.34
CA ALA A 123 -1.31 5.70 16.49
C ALA A 123 -1.99 5.37 15.16
N LEU A 124 -2.08 6.32 14.24
CA LEU A 124 -2.63 6.10 12.90
C LEU A 124 -1.62 5.41 11.98
N ALA A 125 -0.32 5.72 12.14
CA ALA A 125 0.75 5.05 11.40
C ALA A 125 0.94 3.58 11.80
N ASP A 126 0.66 3.24 13.06
CA ASP A 126 0.79 1.87 13.59
C ASP A 126 -0.53 1.07 13.61
N ASP A 127 -1.56 1.56 12.95
CA ASP A 127 -2.90 0.96 13.03
C ASP A 127 -2.98 -0.46 12.40
N ILE A 128 -2.09 -0.77 11.46
CA ILE A 128 -1.85 -2.11 10.92
C ILE A 128 -0.61 -2.77 11.51
N GLY A 129 0.07 -2.12 12.44
CA GLY A 129 1.33 -2.57 13.03
C GLY A 129 1.27 -4.03 13.49
N PRO A 130 0.28 -4.44 14.30
CA PRO A 130 0.13 -5.83 14.72
C PRO A 130 0.05 -6.81 13.53
N LEU A 131 -0.79 -6.51 12.53
CA LEU A 131 -0.97 -7.36 11.34
C LEU A 131 0.30 -7.40 10.49
N ALA A 132 0.91 -6.25 10.22
CA ALA A 132 2.10 -6.12 9.41
C ALA A 132 3.29 -6.84 10.07
N ARG A 133 3.53 -6.60 11.36
CA ARG A 133 4.58 -7.28 12.13
C ARG A 133 4.35 -8.79 12.17
N HIS A 134 3.11 -9.24 12.33
CA HIS A 134 2.78 -10.67 12.27
C HIS A 134 3.14 -11.28 10.91
N ALA A 135 2.71 -10.62 9.81
CA ALA A 135 3.02 -11.08 8.46
C ALA A 135 4.54 -11.10 8.17
N PHE A 136 5.28 -10.08 8.61
CA PHE A 136 6.71 -9.99 8.37
C PHE A 136 7.51 -10.96 9.23
N ARG A 137 7.09 -11.21 10.47
CA ARG A 137 7.74 -12.21 11.35
C ARG A 137 7.68 -13.62 10.79
N ALA A 138 6.77 -13.86 9.87
CA ALA A 138 6.50 -15.16 9.32
C ALA A 138 7.02 -15.32 7.87
N LEU A 139 7.69 -14.30 7.31
CA LEU A 139 8.32 -14.37 5.98
C LEU A 139 9.39 -15.47 5.85
N ASP A 140 10.03 -15.82 6.97
CA ASP A 140 11.04 -16.88 7.07
C ASP A 140 10.46 -18.22 7.58
N SER A 141 9.14 -18.30 7.79
CA SER A 141 8.46 -19.53 8.18
C SER A 141 7.85 -20.24 6.96
N SER A 142 8.13 -21.54 6.81
CA SER A 142 7.48 -22.40 5.80
C SER A 142 6.00 -22.62 6.07
N ASP A 143 5.58 -22.48 7.33
CA ASP A 143 4.22 -22.77 7.78
C ASP A 143 3.30 -21.55 7.69
N PHE A 144 3.85 -20.38 7.35
CA PHE A 144 3.06 -19.16 7.25
C PHE A 144 2.07 -19.18 6.08
N ARG A 145 0.80 -18.90 6.40
CA ARG A 145 -0.31 -18.88 5.45
C ARG A 145 -1.05 -17.56 5.48
N LEU A 146 -1.45 -17.12 4.30
CA LEU A 146 -2.49 -16.10 4.13
C LEU A 146 -3.77 -16.82 3.72
N SER A 147 -4.88 -16.57 4.40
CA SER A 147 -6.18 -17.12 4.04
C SER A 147 -7.20 -16.00 3.92
N PRO A 148 -7.52 -15.53 2.70
CA PRO A 148 -7.06 -16.05 1.40
C PRO A 148 -5.63 -15.64 1.04
N ASP A 149 -5.04 -16.36 0.08
CA ASP A 149 -3.72 -16.05 -0.50
C ASP A 149 -3.85 -15.54 -1.96
N PRO A 150 -3.52 -14.27 -2.27
CA PRO A 150 -3.09 -13.21 -1.36
C PRO A 150 -4.24 -12.62 -0.52
N PHE A 151 -3.88 -11.94 0.57
CA PHE A 151 -4.81 -11.32 1.54
C PHE A 151 -5.41 -9.97 1.05
N GLY A 152 -5.43 -9.76 -0.26
CA GLY A 152 -5.89 -8.55 -0.93
C GLY A 152 -5.80 -8.68 -2.44
N SER A 153 -6.31 -7.69 -3.17
CA SER A 153 -6.21 -7.64 -4.62
C SER A 153 -4.80 -7.28 -5.01
N VAL A 154 -4.18 -8.13 -5.81
CA VAL A 154 -2.84 -7.94 -6.37
C VAL A 154 -2.94 -8.03 -7.88
N MET A 155 -2.64 -6.92 -8.55
CA MET A 155 -2.76 -6.77 -10.00
C MET A 155 -1.46 -6.22 -10.58
N ARG A 156 -1.11 -6.68 -11.78
CA ARG A 156 0.00 -6.14 -12.56
C ARG A 156 -0.59 -5.61 -13.86
N ILE A 157 -0.52 -4.30 -14.05
CA ILE A 157 -1.21 -3.59 -15.13
C ILE A 157 -0.15 -3.02 -16.05
N ALA A 158 -0.30 -3.16 -17.37
CA ALA A 158 0.61 -2.53 -18.32
C ALA A 158 0.60 -1.00 -18.11
N SER A 159 1.79 -0.41 -17.99
CA SER A 159 1.96 1.05 -17.91
C SER A 159 2.09 1.67 -19.30
N GLY A 160 2.72 0.95 -20.23
CA GLY A 160 3.12 1.51 -21.53
C GLY A 160 4.25 2.54 -21.43
N ARG A 161 4.87 2.68 -20.24
CA ARG A 161 5.90 3.67 -19.91
C ARG A 161 6.96 3.06 -18.98
N ASP A 162 8.16 3.61 -19.00
CA ASP A 162 9.32 3.17 -18.22
C ASP A 162 9.69 4.15 -17.09
N ASP A 163 8.82 5.11 -16.77
CA ASP A 163 8.99 6.03 -15.66
C ASP A 163 8.59 5.41 -14.32
N PHE A 164 9.28 5.83 -13.25
CA PHE A 164 8.93 5.39 -11.91
C PHE A 164 7.71 6.12 -11.39
N MET A 165 6.80 5.35 -10.79
CA MET A 165 5.62 5.87 -10.16
C MET A 165 5.36 5.12 -8.86
N LEU A 166 5.07 5.87 -7.81
CA LEU A 166 4.65 5.36 -6.52
C LEU A 166 3.45 6.19 -6.05
N ILE A 167 2.30 5.55 -5.90
CA ILE A 167 1.11 6.13 -5.31
C ILE A 167 0.79 5.33 -4.06
N ASP A 168 0.78 6.00 -2.90
CA ASP A 168 0.30 5.43 -1.64
C ASP A 168 -0.98 6.16 -1.23
N VAL A 169 -2.07 5.40 -1.10
CA VAL A 169 -3.35 5.89 -0.62
C VAL A 169 -3.48 5.44 0.83
N PRO A 170 -3.45 6.36 1.79
CA PRO A 170 -3.52 6.00 3.20
C PRO A 170 -4.93 5.54 3.59
N ARG A 171 -5.18 5.43 4.88
CA ARG A 171 -6.53 5.21 5.41
C ARG A 171 -7.51 6.29 4.93
N PRO A 172 -8.82 5.96 4.87
CA PRO A 172 -9.40 4.63 5.13
C PRO A 172 -9.36 3.70 3.91
N TYR A 173 -8.95 4.19 2.74
CA TYR A 173 -9.13 3.48 1.47
C TYR A 173 -8.02 2.46 1.17
N ARG A 174 -6.80 2.73 1.65
CA ARG A 174 -5.63 1.83 1.60
C ARG A 174 -5.41 1.18 0.24
N ALA A 175 -4.48 1.72 -0.52
CA ALA A 175 -3.96 1.07 -1.70
C ALA A 175 -2.54 1.56 -1.99
N VAL A 176 -1.77 0.75 -2.69
CA VAL A 176 -0.47 1.17 -3.21
C VAL A 176 -0.35 0.76 -4.65
N ALA A 177 0.25 1.63 -5.46
CA ALA A 177 0.65 1.33 -6.80
C ALA A 177 2.13 1.69 -7.01
N VAL A 178 2.90 0.77 -7.59
CA VAL A 178 4.36 0.89 -7.74
C VAL A 178 4.78 0.46 -9.14
N ALA A 179 5.62 1.26 -9.80
CA ALA A 179 6.25 0.87 -11.06
C ALA A 179 7.23 -0.29 -10.87
N LEU A 180 7.18 -1.24 -11.82
CA LEU A 180 8.08 -2.37 -11.91
C LEU A 180 8.99 -2.21 -13.15
N PRO A 181 10.22 -2.77 -13.14
CA PRO A 181 11.17 -2.74 -14.27
C PRO A 181 10.71 -3.34 -15.60
N ASP A 182 9.48 -3.84 -15.69
CA ASP A 182 8.96 -4.53 -16.87
C ASP A 182 7.75 -3.83 -17.49
N ASN A 183 7.74 -2.49 -17.41
CA ASN A 183 6.70 -1.61 -17.95
C ASN A 183 5.30 -2.00 -17.46
N ARG A 184 5.24 -2.35 -16.18
CA ARG A 184 4.00 -2.66 -15.46
C ARG A 184 3.95 -1.93 -14.15
N HIS A 185 2.75 -1.55 -13.76
CA HIS A 185 2.43 -1.10 -12.42
C HIS A 185 1.92 -2.29 -11.61
N LEU A 186 2.54 -2.55 -10.46
CA LEU A 186 1.92 -3.32 -9.39
C LEU A 186 0.84 -2.46 -8.76
N VAL A 187 -0.36 -3.00 -8.56
CA VAL A 187 -1.44 -2.36 -7.79
C VAL A 187 -1.90 -3.35 -6.72
N VAL A 188 -1.90 -2.91 -5.46
CA VAL A 188 -2.33 -3.70 -4.31
C VAL A 188 -3.39 -2.97 -3.49
N LEU A 189 -4.52 -3.63 -3.26
CA LEU A 189 -5.59 -3.16 -2.38
C LEU A 189 -5.73 -4.13 -1.20
N PRO A 190 -5.09 -3.86 -0.04
CA PRO A 190 -5.14 -4.77 1.09
C PRO A 190 -6.55 -4.88 1.70
N GLY A 191 -6.90 -6.08 2.19
CA GLY A 191 -8.12 -6.33 2.97
C GLY A 191 -9.39 -6.55 2.15
N ASP A 192 -9.36 -6.44 0.82
CA ASP A 192 -10.51 -6.75 -0.04
C ASP A 192 -10.56 -8.24 -0.46
N ARG A 193 -9.58 -9.06 -0.03
CA ARG A 193 -9.47 -10.51 -0.32
C ARG A 193 -9.55 -10.88 -1.80
N GLY A 194 -9.04 -10.01 -2.68
CA GLY A 194 -8.97 -10.28 -4.11
C GLY A 194 -10.26 -9.99 -4.86
N VAL A 195 -11.25 -9.38 -4.21
CA VAL A 195 -12.54 -9.02 -4.83
C VAL A 195 -12.32 -8.11 -6.03
N ILE A 196 -11.59 -7.02 -5.86
CA ILE A 196 -11.37 -6.05 -6.94
C ILE A 196 -10.56 -6.66 -8.08
N ALA A 197 -9.52 -7.45 -7.79
CA ALA A 197 -8.75 -8.13 -8.83
C ALA A 197 -9.59 -9.11 -9.65
N ALA A 198 -10.50 -9.84 -9.01
CA ALA A 198 -11.39 -10.77 -9.70
C ALA A 198 -12.44 -10.04 -10.56
N MET A 199 -13.05 -8.98 -10.04
CA MET A 199 -13.99 -8.15 -10.80
C MET A 199 -13.30 -7.44 -11.97
N TYR A 200 -12.13 -6.86 -11.72
CA TYR A 200 -11.30 -6.21 -12.73
C TYR A 200 -10.92 -7.21 -13.82
N LYS A 201 -10.51 -8.43 -13.50
CA LYS A 201 -10.16 -9.43 -14.53
C LYS A 201 -11.33 -9.78 -15.45
N LYS A 202 -12.54 -9.97 -14.90
CA LYS A 202 -13.70 -10.50 -15.62
C LYS A 202 -14.43 -9.48 -16.47
N ASN A 203 -14.50 -8.22 -16.03
CA ASN A 203 -15.46 -7.28 -16.58
C ASN A 203 -14.78 -6.22 -17.46
N ARG A 204 -14.59 -6.53 -18.75
CA ARG A 204 -14.08 -5.58 -19.76
C ARG A 204 -14.89 -4.28 -19.80
N PRO A 205 -16.24 -4.31 -19.85
CA PRO A 205 -17.05 -3.11 -19.76
C PRO A 205 -16.74 -2.28 -18.51
N MET A 206 -16.59 -2.92 -17.36
CA MET A 206 -16.26 -2.22 -16.10
C MET A 206 -14.85 -1.65 -16.07
N LYS A 207 -13.88 -2.26 -16.77
CA LYS A 207 -12.56 -1.64 -16.97
C LYS A 207 -12.70 -0.33 -17.74
N ASN A 208 -13.43 -0.36 -18.84
CA ASN A 208 -13.59 0.82 -19.69
C ASN A 208 -14.51 1.86 -19.06
N SER A 209 -15.47 1.42 -18.24
CA SER A 209 -16.41 2.31 -17.57
C SER A 209 -15.89 2.85 -16.26
N LEU A 210 -14.91 2.26 -15.57
CA LEU A 210 -14.33 2.86 -14.34
C LEU A 210 -13.10 3.71 -14.63
N ILE A 211 -12.51 3.54 -15.80
CA ILE A 211 -11.34 4.29 -16.25
C ILE A 211 -11.85 5.45 -17.08
N LEU A 212 -11.73 6.66 -16.54
CA LEU A 212 -11.84 7.87 -17.34
C LEU A 212 -10.61 7.89 -18.27
N GLU A 213 -10.75 7.35 -19.48
CA GLU A 213 -9.67 7.40 -20.47
C GLU A 213 -9.65 8.79 -21.09
N LEU A 214 -8.72 9.63 -20.62
CA LEU A 214 -8.44 10.93 -21.21
C LEU A 214 -7.22 10.78 -22.13
N PRO A 215 -7.39 10.92 -23.46
CA PRO A 215 -6.27 10.85 -24.38
C PRO A 215 -5.21 11.90 -24.04
N LYS A 216 -3.92 11.55 -24.15
CA LYS A 216 -2.75 12.45 -23.99
C LYS A 216 -2.41 12.89 -22.56
N ILE A 217 -2.87 12.15 -21.56
CA ILE A 217 -2.53 12.41 -20.16
C ILE A 217 -1.23 11.74 -19.72
N ASP A 218 -0.50 12.40 -18.82
CA ASP A 218 0.68 11.90 -18.11
C ASP A 218 0.47 10.51 -17.48
N GLY A 219 1.52 9.69 -17.43
CA GLY A 219 1.48 8.33 -16.91
C GLY A 219 0.98 8.24 -15.47
N GLN A 220 1.42 9.18 -14.62
CA GLN A 220 1.03 9.25 -13.22
C GLN A 220 -0.46 9.47 -13.06
N LEU A 221 -0.97 10.43 -13.81
CA LEU A 221 -2.39 10.75 -13.80
C LEU A 221 -3.23 9.56 -14.33
N GLN A 222 -2.77 8.83 -15.35
CA GLN A 222 -3.48 7.62 -15.81
C GLN A 222 -3.54 6.52 -14.73
N LEU A 223 -2.46 6.26 -14.01
CA LEU A 223 -2.47 5.27 -12.92
C LEU A 223 -3.35 5.74 -11.76
N ALA A 224 -3.28 7.03 -11.40
CA ALA A 224 -4.13 7.63 -10.38
C ALA A 224 -5.62 7.46 -10.74
N MET A 225 -6.00 7.71 -11.99
CA MET A 225 -7.37 7.51 -12.47
C MET A 225 -7.82 6.04 -12.44
N LYS A 226 -6.93 5.10 -12.81
CA LYS A 226 -7.21 3.65 -12.68
C LYS A 226 -7.42 3.26 -11.21
N LEU A 227 -6.57 3.77 -10.32
CA LEU A 227 -6.66 3.50 -8.89
C LEU A 227 -7.92 4.13 -8.27
N PHE A 228 -8.28 5.33 -8.70
CA PHE A 228 -9.52 6.01 -8.34
C PHE A 228 -10.73 5.14 -8.65
N GLY A 229 -10.88 4.66 -9.89
CA GLY A 229 -11.99 3.78 -10.27
C GLY A 229 -12.06 2.49 -9.44
N MET A 230 -10.91 1.88 -9.12
CA MET A 230 -10.85 0.70 -8.26
C MET A 230 -11.29 0.97 -6.81
N LEU A 231 -10.89 2.12 -6.27
CA LEU A 231 -11.26 2.53 -4.91
C LEU A 231 -12.72 2.95 -4.82
N ILE A 232 -13.27 3.61 -5.84
CA ILE A 232 -14.70 3.90 -5.96
C ILE A 232 -15.48 2.58 -5.98
N LEU A 233 -15.13 1.64 -6.86
CA LEU A 233 -15.76 0.34 -6.90
C LEU A 233 -15.70 -0.35 -5.53
N ARG A 234 -14.53 -0.41 -4.90
CA ARG A 234 -14.36 -0.98 -3.56
C ARG A 234 -15.26 -0.32 -2.52
N SER A 235 -15.37 1.01 -2.55
CA SER A 235 -16.19 1.75 -1.58
C SER A 235 -17.67 1.40 -1.71
N HIS A 236 -18.15 1.05 -2.89
CA HIS A 236 -19.53 0.62 -3.13
C HIS A 236 -19.79 -0.85 -2.77
N LEU A 237 -18.80 -1.62 -2.31
CA LEU A 237 -18.96 -3.03 -1.98
C LEU A 237 -18.91 -3.24 -0.47
N ASP A 238 -19.90 -3.95 0.05
CA ASP A 238 -19.94 -4.38 1.44
C ASP A 238 -19.06 -5.61 1.66
N ILE A 239 -17.74 -5.41 1.63
CA ILE A 239 -16.78 -6.49 1.79
C ILE A 239 -16.49 -6.67 3.29
N PRO A 240 -16.73 -7.88 3.88
CA PRO A 240 -16.50 -8.13 5.32
C PRO A 240 -15.08 -7.71 5.76
N ARG A 241 -14.85 -7.19 6.96
CA ARG A 241 -13.54 -6.59 7.32
C ARG A 241 -12.77 -7.40 8.36
N GLU A 242 -13.33 -8.52 8.80
CA GLU A 242 -12.80 -9.32 9.89
C GLU A 242 -11.50 -10.00 9.47
N ILE A 243 -10.46 -9.73 10.25
CA ILE A 243 -9.13 -10.30 10.10
C ILE A 243 -8.73 -10.84 11.47
N TYR A 244 -8.22 -12.05 11.47
CA TYR A 244 -7.77 -12.77 12.66
C TYR A 244 -6.29 -13.12 12.49
N LEU A 245 -5.53 -12.99 13.57
CA LEU A 245 -4.16 -13.48 13.63
C LEU A 245 -4.20 -14.91 14.18
N GLU A 246 -3.54 -15.83 13.50
CA GLU A 246 -3.30 -17.19 13.96
C GLU A 246 -1.78 -17.41 14.04
N ASP A 247 -1.31 -18.34 14.88
CA ASP A 247 0.13 -18.60 15.05
C ASP A 247 0.84 -18.87 13.71
N GLY A 248 0.16 -19.56 12.79
CA GLY A 248 0.65 -19.88 11.46
C GLY A 248 0.22 -18.91 10.36
N GLY A 249 -0.45 -17.78 10.62
CA GLY A 249 -1.01 -17.01 9.51
C GLY A 249 -1.83 -15.77 9.80
N LEU A 250 -2.30 -15.18 8.69
CA LEU A 250 -3.37 -14.20 8.67
C LEU A 250 -4.61 -14.83 8.03
N CYS A 251 -5.73 -14.82 8.74
CA CYS A 251 -6.99 -15.38 8.30
C CYS A 251 -8.07 -14.31 8.23
N ALA A 252 -8.99 -14.44 7.27
CA ALA A 252 -10.16 -13.58 7.15
C ALA A 252 -11.41 -14.42 6.94
N ALA A 253 -12.56 -13.86 7.32
CA ALA A 253 -13.84 -14.45 6.98
C ALA A 253 -13.99 -14.61 5.46
N ALA A 254 -14.58 -15.74 5.05
CA ALA A 254 -14.85 -16.01 3.65
C ALA A 254 -15.72 -14.90 3.04
N VAL A 255 -15.35 -14.44 1.85
CA VAL A 255 -16.11 -13.41 1.15
C VAL A 255 -17.31 -14.05 0.44
N PRO A 256 -18.55 -13.63 0.71
CA PRO A 256 -19.73 -14.15 0.02
C PRO A 256 -19.63 -13.98 -1.50
N ARG A 257 -20.14 -14.94 -2.29
CA ARG A 257 -20.09 -14.87 -3.77
C ARG A 257 -20.85 -13.67 -4.35
N ARG A 258 -21.86 -13.19 -3.62
CA ARG A 258 -22.63 -11.98 -3.92
C ARG A 258 -22.39 -10.98 -2.79
N LEU A 259 -21.95 -9.78 -3.16
CA LEU A 259 -21.72 -8.69 -2.23
C LEU A 259 -22.86 -7.70 -2.35
N ARG A 260 -23.35 -7.19 -1.21
CA ARG A 260 -24.28 -6.07 -1.19
C ARG A 260 -23.59 -4.82 -1.71
N THR A 261 -24.30 -4.01 -2.48
CA THR A 261 -23.84 -2.68 -2.87
C THR A 261 -24.25 -1.63 -1.86
N ILE A 262 -23.36 -0.69 -1.59
CA ILE A 262 -23.58 0.42 -0.66
C ILE A 262 -23.64 1.71 -1.48
N ARG A 263 -24.60 2.59 -1.21
CA ARG A 263 -24.59 3.94 -1.79
C ARG A 263 -23.53 4.78 -1.08
N GLN A 264 -22.66 5.43 -1.85
CA GLN A 264 -21.66 6.35 -1.31
C GLN A 264 -22.07 7.80 -1.58
N PRO A 265 -21.81 8.70 -0.63
CA PRO A 265 -22.09 10.12 -0.80
C PRO A 265 -20.95 10.76 -1.64
N ARG A 266 -21.16 11.96 -2.17
CA ARG A 266 -20.23 12.61 -3.11
C ARG A 266 -18.87 12.91 -2.46
N GLU A 267 -18.89 13.17 -1.17
CA GLU A 267 -17.74 13.45 -0.32
C GLU A 267 -16.73 12.29 -0.33
N VAL A 268 -17.19 11.04 -0.48
CA VAL A 268 -16.29 9.88 -0.61
C VAL A 268 -15.52 9.92 -1.93
N TYR A 269 -16.17 10.36 -3.01
CA TYR A 269 -15.52 10.52 -4.31
C TYR A 269 -14.49 11.64 -4.26
N HIS A 270 -14.86 12.79 -3.70
CA HIS A 270 -13.95 13.92 -3.48
C HIS A 270 -12.76 13.53 -2.60
N ALA A 271 -12.98 12.78 -1.51
CA ALA A 271 -11.92 12.34 -0.62
C ALA A 271 -10.90 11.43 -1.33
N ILE A 272 -11.36 10.44 -2.11
CA ILE A 272 -10.47 9.54 -2.86
C ILE A 272 -9.71 10.32 -3.95
N ALA A 273 -10.38 11.24 -4.66
CA ALA A 273 -9.73 12.07 -5.67
C ALA A 273 -8.64 12.97 -5.05
N THR A 274 -8.91 13.61 -3.92
CA THR A 274 -7.92 14.42 -3.20
C THR A 274 -6.70 13.60 -2.80
N MET A 275 -6.89 12.38 -2.27
CA MET A 275 -5.77 11.48 -1.92
C MET A 275 -4.95 11.02 -3.13
N LEU A 276 -5.54 11.04 -4.32
CA LEU A 276 -4.87 10.70 -5.57
C LEU A 276 -4.40 11.94 -6.35
N HIS A 277 -4.51 13.13 -5.75
CA HIS A 277 -4.20 14.42 -6.36
C HIS A 277 -4.93 14.64 -7.70
N LEU A 278 -6.16 14.15 -7.80
CA LEU A 278 -7.03 14.33 -8.95
C LEU A 278 -7.88 15.61 -8.80
N PRO A 279 -8.14 16.35 -9.90
CA PRO A 279 -9.07 17.48 -9.87
C PRO A 279 -10.48 17.06 -9.42
N GLN A 280 -11.18 17.92 -8.66
CA GLN A 280 -12.53 17.60 -8.16
C GLN A 280 -13.54 17.32 -9.27
N ILE A 281 -13.39 17.93 -10.45
CA ILE A 281 -14.25 17.66 -11.60
C ILE A 281 -14.22 16.18 -12.05
N VAL A 282 -13.10 15.48 -11.84
CA VAL A 282 -12.99 14.03 -12.09
C VAL A 282 -13.90 13.26 -11.15
N ALA A 283 -13.93 13.66 -9.88
CA ALA A 283 -14.76 13.04 -8.86
C ALA A 283 -16.24 13.34 -9.06
N ASP A 284 -16.59 14.57 -9.43
CA ASP A 284 -17.97 14.95 -9.74
C ASP A 284 -18.52 14.17 -10.93
N HIS A 285 -17.77 14.13 -12.03
CA HIS A 285 -18.14 13.36 -13.21
C HIS A 285 -18.33 11.88 -12.87
N ALA A 286 -17.40 11.29 -12.11
CA ALA A 286 -17.52 9.90 -11.69
C ALA A 286 -18.72 9.65 -10.78
N TYR A 287 -19.05 10.57 -9.87
CA TYR A 287 -20.23 10.46 -9.02
C TYR A 287 -21.50 10.45 -9.87
N ASP A 288 -21.65 11.44 -10.75
CA ASP A 288 -22.85 11.58 -11.58
C ASP A 288 -23.05 10.39 -12.52
N GLN A 289 -21.95 9.81 -13.00
CA GLN A 289 -21.99 8.66 -13.90
C GLN A 289 -22.21 7.32 -13.17
N TYR A 290 -21.55 7.08 -12.03
CA TYR A 290 -21.48 5.73 -11.44
C TYR A 290 -22.35 5.56 -10.20
N ALA A 291 -22.52 6.59 -9.36
CA ALA A 291 -23.29 6.48 -8.13
C ALA A 291 -24.74 5.98 -8.36
N PRO A 292 -25.45 6.37 -9.44
CA PRO A 292 -26.79 5.85 -9.72
C PRO A 292 -26.88 4.33 -9.92
N ALA A 293 -25.80 3.68 -10.35
CA ALA A 293 -25.77 2.23 -10.56
C ALA A 293 -25.71 1.42 -9.26
N TYR A 294 -25.36 2.05 -8.13
CA TYR A 294 -25.22 1.40 -6.83
C TYR A 294 -26.38 1.76 -5.91
N THR A 295 -27.48 1.02 -6.02
CA THR A 295 -28.63 1.15 -5.13
C THR A 295 -28.41 0.40 -3.80
N ALA A 296 -29.06 0.83 -2.72
CA ALA A 296 -28.88 0.25 -1.39
C ALA A 296 -29.35 -1.22 -1.27
N ALA A 297 -30.14 -1.71 -2.22
CA ALA A 297 -30.65 -3.09 -2.28
C ALA A 297 -29.96 -3.95 -3.36
N GLY A 298 -28.98 -3.39 -4.09
CA GLY A 298 -28.28 -4.13 -5.13
C GLY A 298 -27.35 -5.21 -4.58
N THR A 299 -27.10 -6.24 -5.39
CA THR A 299 -26.01 -7.19 -5.15
C THR A 299 -25.18 -7.39 -6.40
N VAL A 300 -23.87 -7.58 -6.23
CA VAL A 300 -22.94 -7.85 -7.32
C VAL A 300 -22.27 -9.20 -7.11
N ARG A 301 -22.28 -10.02 -8.17
CA ARG A 301 -21.53 -11.27 -8.21
C ARG A 301 -20.10 -11.01 -8.68
N TRP A 302 -19.11 -11.42 -7.89
CA TRP A 302 -17.69 -11.20 -8.21
C TRP A 302 -16.93 -12.50 -8.53
N ARG A 303 -17.39 -13.65 -7.99
CA ARG A 303 -16.88 -15.01 -8.29
C ARG A 303 -17.81 -15.83 -9.16
#